data_AF-A0A8H6E142-F1
#
_entry.id   AF-A0A8H6E142-F1
#
_cell.length_a   1.000
_cell.length_b   1.000
_cell.length_c   1.000
_cell.angle_alpha   90.00
_cell.angle_beta   90.00
_cell.angle_gamma   90.00
#
_symmetry.space_group_name_H-M   'P 1'
#
loop_
_entity.id
_entity.type
_entity.pdbx_description
1 polymer ?
#
loop_
_entity_poly.entity_id
_entity_poly.type
_entity_poly.pdbx_seq_one_letter_code
_entity_poly.pdbx_strand_id
1 'polypeptide(L)'
;MLGQQRILGSMLASPSATAAYLMHSPWWDNDSEDYIRNSIVAGAGKGSGLVASGYPTTVFEWAWVSVNLLRYDIETGDRLKEIGNHIEHHIKSYGQTGFVLEACPDADDTAKTLTALALQGTQHSPEKLLAQFE
;
A
#
# COMPACT_ATOMS: atom_id res chain seq x y z
N MET A 1 -19.23 -2.91 -11.65
CA MET A 1 -19.25 -2.17 -10.38
C MET A 1 -17.83 -1.66 -10.12
N LEU A 2 -17.44 -0.52 -10.72
CA LEU A 2 -16.06 0.01 -10.69
C LEU A 2 -15.64 0.58 -9.32
N GLY A 3 -16.60 0.79 -8.41
CA GLY A 3 -16.33 1.40 -7.10
C GLY A 3 -15.38 0.59 -6.21
N GLN A 4 -15.32 -0.73 -6.36
CA GLN A 4 -14.42 -1.60 -5.58
C GLN A 4 -12.97 -1.65 -6.10
N GLN A 5 -12.70 -1.09 -7.28
CA GLN A 5 -11.36 -1.10 -7.90
C GLN A 5 -10.64 0.25 -7.77
N ARG A 6 -11.32 1.27 -7.22
CA ARG A 6 -10.75 2.61 -7.07
C ARG A 6 -9.92 2.71 -5.80
N ILE A 7 -8.64 3.03 -5.96
CA ILE A 7 -7.70 3.26 -4.86
C ILE A 7 -7.07 4.63 -5.09
N LEU A 8 -7.31 5.61 -4.22
CA LEU A 8 -6.67 6.95 -4.34
C LEU A 8 -6.84 7.58 -5.74
N GLY A 9 -8.02 7.48 -6.35
CA GLY A 9 -8.31 7.99 -7.70
C GLY A 9 -7.85 7.07 -8.85
N SER A 10 -7.12 5.99 -8.57
CA SER A 10 -6.59 5.05 -9.57
C SER A 10 -7.44 3.81 -9.77
N MET A 11 -7.14 3.06 -10.83
CA MET A 11 -7.55 1.67 -10.99
C MET A 11 -6.50 0.75 -10.38
N LEU A 12 -6.79 0.20 -9.20
CA LEU A 12 -5.92 -0.72 -8.45
C LEU A 12 -4.46 -0.23 -8.29
N ALA A 13 -4.28 1.06 -8.04
CA ALA A 13 -2.96 1.70 -7.92
C ALA A 13 -2.06 1.49 -9.14
N SER A 14 -2.64 1.24 -10.32
CA SER A 14 -1.91 1.05 -11.57
C SER A 14 -2.00 2.31 -12.45
N PRO A 15 -0.89 3.01 -12.72
CA PRO A 15 -0.89 4.16 -13.61
C PRO A 15 -1.30 3.84 -15.04
N SER A 16 -0.88 2.69 -15.58
CA SER A 16 -1.26 2.27 -16.93
C SER A 16 -2.75 1.93 -17.06
N ALA A 17 -3.31 1.20 -16.09
CA ALA A 17 -4.74 0.89 -16.07
C ALA A 17 -5.58 2.16 -15.88
N THR A 18 -5.11 3.10 -15.05
CA THR A 18 -5.78 4.39 -14.83
C THR A 18 -5.75 5.27 -16.08
N ALA A 19 -4.62 5.29 -16.80
CA ALA A 19 -4.52 5.99 -18.08
C ALA A 19 -5.47 5.38 -19.13
N ALA A 20 -5.53 4.04 -19.22
CA ALA A 20 -6.47 3.36 -20.10
C ALA A 20 -7.92 3.70 -19.76
N TYR A 21 -8.26 3.72 -18.46
CA TYR A 21 -9.57 4.17 -18.00
C TYR A 21 -9.88 5.60 -18.45
N LEU A 22 -8.98 6.57 -18.24
CA LEU A 22 -9.19 7.96 -18.66
C LEU A 22 -9.37 8.10 -20.17
N MET A 23 -8.55 7.41 -20.98
CA MET A 23 -8.65 7.45 -22.44
C MET A 23 -9.99 6.94 -22.98
N HIS A 24 -10.66 6.06 -22.24
CA HIS A 24 -11.94 5.47 -22.63
C HIS A 24 -13.14 6.00 -21.84
N SER A 25 -12.92 6.90 -20.87
CA SER A 25 -13.99 7.44 -20.06
C SER A 25 -14.83 8.43 -20.88
N PRO A 26 -16.17 8.36 -20.83
CA PRO A 26 -17.04 9.32 -21.53
C PRO A 26 -16.96 10.73 -20.92
N TRP A 27 -16.44 10.85 -19.70
CA TRP A 27 -16.23 12.10 -18.99
C TRP A 27 -14.83 12.11 -18.39
N TRP A 28 -14.18 13.27 -18.41
CA TRP A 28 -12.88 13.41 -17.78
C TRP A 28 -13.00 13.25 -16.26
N ASP A 29 -12.14 12.42 -15.67
CA ASP A 29 -12.11 12.16 -14.23
C ASP A 29 -10.87 12.82 -13.62
N ASN A 30 -11.08 13.91 -12.89
CA ASN A 30 -9.98 14.67 -12.30
C ASN A 30 -9.21 13.87 -11.24
N ASP A 31 -9.87 12.99 -10.48
CA ASP A 31 -9.19 12.20 -9.44
C ASP A 31 -8.21 11.21 -10.07
N SER A 32 -8.60 10.61 -11.21
CA SER A 32 -7.73 9.73 -11.98
C SER A 32 -6.59 10.49 -12.66
N GLU A 33 -6.82 11.71 -13.15
CA GLU A 33 -5.73 12.54 -13.68
C GLU A 33 -4.74 12.92 -12.57
N ASP A 34 -5.25 13.39 -11.43
CA ASP A 34 -4.45 13.77 -10.27
C ASP A 34 -3.61 12.60 -9.76
N TYR A 35 -4.19 11.39 -9.73
CA TYR A 35 -3.45 10.18 -9.43
C TYR A 35 -2.26 9.97 -10.40
N ILE A 36 -2.49 10.06 -11.71
CA ILE A 36 -1.41 9.90 -12.71
C ILE A 36 -0.34 10.97 -12.52
N ARG A 37 -0.73 12.24 -12.35
CA ARG A 37 0.20 13.36 -12.10
C ARG A 37 1.05 13.10 -10.85
N ASN A 38 0.43 12.65 -9.77
CA ASN A 38 1.12 12.31 -8.54
C ASN A 38 2.09 11.12 -8.74
N SER A 39 1.70 10.10 -9.50
CA SER A 39 2.58 8.96 -9.82
C SER A 39 3.84 9.38 -10.61
N ILE A 40 3.75 10.45 -11.42
CA ILE A 40 4.89 11.01 -12.17
C ILE A 40 5.76 11.87 -11.25
N VAL A 41 5.16 12.80 -10.49
CA VAL A 41 5.89 13.80 -9.71
C VAL A 41 6.49 13.22 -8.44
N ALA A 42 5.73 12.39 -7.72
CA ALA A 42 6.09 11.85 -6.40
C ALA A 42 6.48 10.36 -6.44
N GLY A 43 6.29 9.68 -7.58
CA GLY A 43 6.73 8.30 -7.76
C GLY A 43 8.22 8.16 -8.04
N ALA A 44 8.62 6.95 -8.46
CA ALA A 44 10.03 6.58 -8.68
C ALA A 44 10.78 7.52 -9.63
N GLY A 45 10.08 8.07 -10.64
CA GLY A 45 10.64 8.96 -11.64
C GLY A 45 10.89 10.39 -11.17
N LYS A 46 10.31 10.84 -10.04
CA LYS A 46 10.48 12.19 -9.47
C LYS A 46 10.35 13.32 -10.50
N GLY A 47 9.35 13.24 -11.37
CA GLY A 47 9.08 14.25 -12.41
C GLY A 47 9.80 14.03 -13.75
N SER A 48 10.64 12.99 -13.89
CA SER A 48 11.32 12.67 -15.16
C SER A 48 10.39 12.10 -16.25
N GLY A 49 9.14 11.78 -15.92
CA GLY A 49 8.21 11.07 -16.79
C GLY A 49 8.26 9.55 -16.64
N LEU A 50 9.20 8.99 -15.87
CA LEU A 50 9.18 7.58 -15.49
C LEU A 50 8.04 7.31 -14.50
N VAL A 51 7.29 6.25 -14.75
CA VAL A 51 6.16 5.82 -13.91
C VAL A 51 6.33 4.34 -13.54
N ALA A 52 6.13 4.03 -12.26
CA ALA A 52 6.18 2.65 -11.77
C ALA A 52 4.92 1.87 -12.21
N SER A 53 5.00 0.53 -12.17
CA SER A 53 3.84 -0.32 -12.47
C SER A 53 2.71 -0.19 -11.44
N GLY A 54 3.07 0.13 -10.19
CA GLY A 54 2.14 0.39 -9.10
C GLY A 54 2.61 1.58 -8.23
N TYR A 55 1.67 2.41 -7.79
CA TYR A 55 1.96 3.55 -6.91
C TYR A 55 0.70 3.99 -6.14
N PRO A 56 0.80 4.39 -4.86
CA PRO A 56 1.93 4.16 -3.96
C PRO A 56 1.96 2.69 -3.46
N THR A 57 3.04 2.31 -2.80
CA THR A 57 3.23 0.97 -2.22
C THR A 57 3.70 1.05 -0.76
N THR A 58 3.14 2.00 0.00
CA THR A 58 3.67 2.41 1.31
C THR A 58 3.67 1.30 2.36
N VAL A 59 2.62 0.49 2.43
CA VAL A 59 2.52 -0.63 3.38
C VAL A 59 3.48 -1.73 2.96
N PHE A 60 3.52 -2.06 1.66
CA PHE A 60 4.44 -3.03 1.09
C PHE A 60 5.90 -2.67 1.41
N GLU A 61 6.33 -1.45 1.07
CA GLU A 61 7.69 -0.97 1.30
C GLU A 61 8.03 -1.00 2.79
N TRP A 62 7.13 -0.50 3.64
CA TRP A 62 7.37 -0.49 5.08
C TRP A 62 7.47 -1.90 5.67
N ALA A 63 6.53 -2.79 5.36
CA ALA A 63 6.48 -4.13 5.93
C ALA A 63 7.69 -4.95 5.49
N TRP A 64 8.04 -4.90 4.20
CA TRP A 64 9.19 -5.63 3.67
C TRP A 64 10.52 -5.09 4.19
N VAL A 65 10.70 -3.77 4.24
CA VAL A 65 11.93 -3.18 4.81
C VAL A 65 12.04 -3.52 6.30
N SER A 66 10.97 -3.36 7.06
CA SER A 66 10.96 -3.64 8.50
C SER A 66 11.28 -5.09 8.81
N VAL A 67 10.62 -6.04 8.15
CA VAL A 67 10.88 -7.47 8.36
C VAL A 67 12.32 -7.83 8.01
N ASN A 68 12.86 -7.33 6.91
CA ASN A 68 14.23 -7.65 6.51
C ASN A 68 15.25 -7.07 7.50
N LEU A 69 15.13 -5.81 7.91
CA LEU A 69 16.08 -5.23 8.86
C LEU A 69 16.02 -5.90 10.23
N LEU A 70 14.81 -6.08 10.78
CA LEU A 70 14.63 -6.61 12.13
C LEU A 70 14.99 -8.09 12.24
N ARG A 71 14.81 -8.89 11.18
CA ARG A 71 15.23 -10.30 11.18
C ARG A 71 16.74 -10.51 11.30
N TYR A 72 17.53 -9.50 10.94
CA TYR A 72 18.99 -9.54 11.02
C TYR A 72 19.53 -8.64 12.14
N ASP A 73 18.69 -8.28 13.12
CA ASP A 73 19.05 -7.44 14.27
C ASP A 73 19.65 -6.07 13.85
N ILE A 74 19.28 -5.57 12.68
CA ILE A 74 19.73 -4.25 12.20
C ILE A 74 18.88 -3.18 12.87
N GLU A 75 19.56 -2.24 13.53
CA GLU A 75 18.90 -1.12 14.21
C GLU A 75 18.11 -0.25 13.22
N THR A 76 16.84 0.00 13.56
CA THR A 76 15.93 0.81 12.76
C THR A 76 15.73 2.18 13.38
N GLY A 77 15.81 3.24 12.58
CA GLY A 77 15.55 4.61 13.05
C GLY A 77 14.08 4.89 13.38
N ASP A 78 13.84 5.97 14.13
CA ASP A 78 12.51 6.32 14.67
C ASP A 78 11.44 6.52 13.58
N ARG A 79 11.82 7.06 12.42
CA ARG A 79 10.90 7.28 11.30
C ARG A 79 10.24 5.99 10.79
N LEU A 80 10.95 4.86 10.83
CA LEU A 80 10.36 3.56 10.43
C LEU A 80 9.29 3.12 11.43
N LYS A 81 9.51 3.39 12.73
CA LYS A 81 8.54 3.12 13.80
C LYS A 81 7.33 4.05 13.69
N GLU A 82 7.53 5.33 13.38
CA GLU A 82 6.43 6.29 13.17
C GLU A 82 5.50 5.86 12.04
N ILE A 83 6.05 5.44 10.89
CA ILE A 83 5.26 4.89 9.78
C ILE A 83 4.52 3.63 10.24
N GLY A 84 5.20 2.76 10.99
CA GLY A 84 4.63 1.54 11.55
C GLY A 84 3.46 1.80 12.47
N ASN A 85 3.51 2.86 13.28
CA ASN A 85 2.40 3.24 14.16
C ASN A 85 1.13 3.54 13.35
N HIS A 86 1.23 4.25 12.22
CA HIS A 86 0.07 4.54 11.38
C HIS A 86 -0.54 3.26 10.78
N ILE A 87 0.31 2.33 10.33
CA ILE A 87 -0.12 1.04 9.78
C ILE A 87 -0.71 0.15 10.89
N GLU A 88 -0.14 0.17 12.09
CA GLU A 88 -0.65 -0.56 13.24
C GLU A 88 -2.06 -0.10 13.65
N HIS A 89 -2.34 1.20 13.59
CA HIS A 89 -3.70 1.72 13.83
C HIS A 89 -4.71 1.16 12.83
N HIS A 90 -4.32 0.99 11.56
CA HIS A 90 -5.15 0.36 10.56
C HIS A 90 -5.38 -1.13 10.87
N ILE A 91 -4.33 -1.88 11.21
CA ILE A 91 -4.43 -3.29 11.63
C ILE A 91 -5.33 -3.45 12.86
N LYS A 92 -5.22 -2.58 13.87
CA LYS A 92 -6.10 -2.60 15.05
C LYS A 92 -7.57 -2.40 14.69
N SER A 93 -7.85 -1.64 13.62
CA SER A 93 -9.22 -1.30 13.22
C SER A 93 -9.84 -2.36 12.31
N TYR A 94 -9.06 -2.93 11.39
CA TYR A 94 -9.57 -3.79 10.31
C TYR A 94 -9.03 -5.23 10.34
N GLY A 95 -7.89 -5.45 10.99
CA GLY A 95 -7.22 -6.75 11.11
C GLY A 95 -6.45 -7.20 9.86
N GLN A 96 -6.49 -6.44 8.78
CA GLN A 96 -5.86 -6.75 7.48
C GLN A 96 -5.46 -5.47 6.76
N THR A 97 -4.63 -5.59 5.73
CA THR A 97 -4.20 -4.47 4.87
C THR A 97 -3.81 -4.98 3.48
N GLY A 98 -3.76 -4.09 2.50
CA GLY A 98 -3.07 -4.34 1.24
C GLY A 98 -1.71 -3.60 1.18
N PHE A 99 -1.07 -3.61 0.01
CA PHE A 99 0.17 -2.87 -0.28
C PHE A 99 0.10 -1.35 -0.03
N VAL A 100 -1.10 -0.78 0.08
CA VAL A 100 -1.41 0.55 0.62
C VAL A 100 -2.70 0.46 1.45
N LEU A 101 -2.91 1.35 2.43
CA LEU A 101 -4.03 1.28 3.39
C LEU A 101 -5.42 1.30 2.73
N GLU A 102 -5.57 2.00 1.62
CA GLU A 102 -6.83 2.11 0.87
C GLU A 102 -7.03 0.97 -0.14
N ALA A 103 -6.04 0.09 -0.31
CA ALA A 103 -6.15 -1.04 -1.21
C ALA A 103 -7.03 -2.14 -0.63
N CYS A 104 -7.56 -2.98 -1.53
CA CYS A 104 -8.15 -4.24 -1.12
C CYS A 104 -7.09 -5.05 -0.36
N PRO A 105 -7.42 -5.61 0.82
CA PRO A 105 -6.49 -6.45 1.54
C PRO A 105 -6.04 -7.64 0.71
N ASP A 106 -4.78 -8.02 0.90
CA ASP A 106 -4.19 -9.24 0.35
C ASP A 106 -3.41 -9.98 1.44
N ALA A 107 -3.16 -11.27 1.18
CA ALA A 107 -2.58 -12.16 2.17
C ALA A 107 -1.10 -11.85 2.46
N ASP A 108 -0.32 -11.44 1.45
CA ASP A 108 1.12 -11.22 1.61
C ASP A 108 1.39 -9.96 2.42
N ASP A 109 0.79 -8.82 2.04
CA ASP A 109 0.96 -7.56 2.76
C ASP A 109 0.38 -7.61 4.17
N THR A 110 -0.74 -8.31 4.37
CA THR A 110 -1.28 -8.55 5.73
C THR A 110 -0.32 -9.39 6.56
N ALA A 111 0.15 -10.54 6.07
CA ALA A 111 1.05 -11.41 6.82
C ALA A 111 2.40 -10.74 7.12
N LYS A 112 2.95 -10.00 6.15
CA LYS A 112 4.20 -9.23 6.32
C LYS A 112 4.04 -8.11 7.32
N THR A 113 2.92 -7.40 7.31
CA THR A 113 2.62 -6.35 8.29
C THR A 113 2.53 -6.92 9.71
N LEU A 114 1.79 -8.01 9.91
CA LEU A 114 1.71 -8.68 11.21
C LEU A 114 3.08 -9.15 11.69
N THR A 115 3.91 -9.68 10.78
CA THR A 115 5.28 -10.09 11.09
C THR A 115 6.16 -8.90 11.47
N ALA A 116 6.09 -7.78 10.75
CA ALA A 116 6.84 -6.57 11.04
C ALA A 116 6.52 -6.04 12.44
N LEU A 117 5.23 -5.94 12.78
CA LEU A 117 4.76 -5.50 14.09
C LEU A 117 5.22 -6.45 15.20
N ALA A 118 5.13 -7.76 14.98
CA ALA A 118 5.58 -8.76 15.95
C ALA A 118 7.08 -8.63 16.24
N LEU A 119 7.90 -8.40 15.21
CA LEU A 119 9.34 -8.16 15.35
C LEU A 119 9.66 -6.81 16.04
N GLN A 120 8.76 -5.83 15.95
CA GLN A 120 8.85 -4.58 16.70
C GLN A 120 8.33 -4.69 18.14
N GLY A 121 7.79 -5.86 18.52
CA GLY A 121 7.32 -6.16 19.88
C GLY A 121 5.81 -6.06 20.09
N THR A 122 5.01 -5.81 19.05
CA THR A 122 3.54 -5.79 19.15
C THR A 122 2.91 -6.93 18.37
N GLN A 123 2.15 -7.78 19.06
CA GLN A 123 1.46 -8.92 18.44
C GLN A 123 -0.02 -8.59 18.19
N HIS A 124 -0.50 -8.95 17.00
CA HIS A 124 -1.88 -8.80 16.56
C HIS A 124 -2.42 -10.14 16.05
N SER A 125 -3.72 -10.37 16.18
CA SER A 125 -4.34 -11.65 15.81
C SER A 125 -4.35 -11.86 14.27
N PRO A 126 -3.96 -13.05 13.77
CA PRO A 126 -4.07 -13.39 12.35
C PRO A 126 -5.47 -13.87 11.95
N GLU A 127 -6.46 -13.89 12.84
CA GLU A 127 -7.78 -14.47 12.57
C GLU A 127 -8.48 -13.91 11.33
N LYS A 128 -8.40 -12.58 11.11
CA LYS A 128 -9.00 -11.96 9.93
C LYS A 128 -8.32 -12.40 8.64
N LEU A 129 -6.98 -12.44 8.64
CA LEU A 129 -6.18 -12.97 7.53
C LEU A 129 -6.64 -14.39 7.19
N LEU A 130 -6.67 -15.29 8.17
CA LEU A 130 -7.07 -16.68 7.95
C LEU A 130 -8.52 -16.76 7.44
N ALA A 131 -9.46 -16.08 8.11
CA ALA A 131 -10.87 -16.14 7.75
C ALA A 131 -11.21 -15.64 6.34
N GLN A 132 -10.35 -14.81 5.72
CA GLN A 132 -10.57 -14.32 4.35
C GLN A 132 -9.86 -15.16 3.29
N PHE A 133 -8.74 -15.78 3.62
CA PHE A 133 -7.84 -16.38 2.63
C PHE A 133 -7.61 -17.89 2.78
N GLU A 134 -8.22 -18.55 3.78
CA GLU A 134 -8.23 -20.01 4.01
C GLU A 134 -9.65 -20.55 4.28
#